data_AF-A0A3N6P2F8-F1
#
_entry.id   AF-A0A3N6P2F8-F1
#
_cell.length_a   1.000
_cell.length_b   1.000
_cell.length_c   1.000
_cell.angle_alpha   90.00
_cell.angle_beta   90.00
_cell.angle_gamma   90.00
#
_symmetry.space_group_name_H-M   'P 1'
#
loop_
_entity.id
_entity.type
_entity.pdbx_description
1 polymer ?
#
loop_
_entity_poly.entity_id
_entity_poly.type
_entity_poly.pdbx_seq_one_letter_code
_entity_poly.pdbx_strand_id
1 'polypeptide(L)'
;MFFTTNAAPDYWHDGSEWVSVPGNGDGSWSLTADGALEPTDGQPVTVEKAYTETVPDEASAIPNRNWVDRQIASTPDVIDGFESGTVAEYDGDLGSFDVNSDDPVSGGHFSLKLLPDADVADRIVSTTGLNAYPPRGSTILADVEMVNVDQNVRPGLIFGAEGLENHYTARYQGQASEIQIGIREGGTWDVLDSASIDLSSGRHTWRVDFDDPTIRFELRNLVGDVEGIVEVDDETFEGHGVGYYIGSSISYTNAVFHRIRRLSQKLDTDYDGGGGAR
;
A
#
# COMPACT_ATOMS: atom_id res chain seq x y z
N MET A 1 -4.48 20.97 27.30
CA MET A 1 -3.52 19.88 27.03
C MET A 1 -2.74 20.34 25.82
N PHE A 2 -1.45 20.65 25.97
CA PHE A 2 -0.65 21.23 24.89
C PHE A 2 0.06 20.09 24.15
N PHE A 3 -0.12 20.02 22.84
CA PHE A 3 0.67 19.17 21.95
C PHE A 3 1.33 20.08 20.92
N THR A 4 2.64 19.94 20.76
CA THR A 4 3.42 20.50 19.65
C THR A 4 3.58 19.40 18.62
N THR A 5 3.02 19.57 17.43
CA THR A 5 3.23 18.67 16.29
C THR A 5 4.27 19.28 15.35
N ASN A 6 5.23 18.48 14.92
CA ASN A 6 6.16 18.80 13.85
C ASN A 6 5.81 17.92 12.64
N ALA A 7 5.56 18.59 11.50
CA ALA A 7 5.69 18.12 10.12
C ALA A 7 5.21 16.70 9.77
N ALA A 8 3.89 16.53 9.71
CA ALA A 8 3.17 15.75 8.69
C ALA A 8 1.70 16.27 8.68
N PRO A 9 0.99 16.31 7.53
CA PRO A 9 -0.43 16.64 7.56
C PRO A 9 -1.20 15.50 8.23
N ASP A 10 -1.59 15.71 9.50
CA ASP A 10 -2.51 14.83 10.20
C ASP A 10 -3.93 15.06 9.64
N TYR A 11 -4.49 14.03 9.00
CA TYR A 11 -5.88 14.01 8.55
C TYR A 11 -6.78 13.46 9.65
N TRP A 12 -7.70 14.28 10.17
CA TRP A 12 -8.77 13.84 11.07
C TRP A 12 -10.12 13.80 10.33
N HIS A 13 -10.90 12.74 10.53
CA HIS A 13 -12.11 12.41 9.75
C HIS A 13 -13.34 12.26 10.66
N ASP A 14 -14.43 12.99 10.38
CA ASP A 14 -15.78 12.71 10.92
C ASP A 14 -16.91 12.59 9.87
N GLY A 15 -16.59 12.57 8.58
CA GLY A 15 -17.46 11.98 7.56
C GLY A 15 -18.40 12.91 6.79
N SER A 16 -18.13 14.21 6.66
CA SER A 16 -18.74 15.00 5.59
C SER A 16 -17.84 16.17 5.17
N GLU A 17 -17.33 16.08 3.94
CA GLU A 17 -16.57 17.10 3.18
C GLU A 17 -15.04 17.16 3.39
N TRP A 18 -14.33 17.33 2.26
CA TRP A 18 -12.89 17.50 2.19
C TRP A 18 -12.56 18.99 2.16
N VAL A 19 -11.84 19.48 3.17
CA VAL A 19 -11.35 20.87 3.19
C VAL A 19 -9.84 20.86 3.07
N SER A 20 -9.31 21.41 1.98
CA SER A 20 -7.89 21.71 1.86
C SER A 20 -7.57 22.99 2.62
N VAL A 21 -6.58 22.94 3.52
CA VAL A 21 -6.08 24.13 4.21
C VAL A 21 -4.95 24.75 3.36
N PRO A 22 -5.08 26.00 2.88
CA PRO A 22 -4.00 26.68 2.18
C PRO A 22 -2.94 27.18 3.17
N GLY A 23 -1.66 26.89 2.93
CA GLY A 23 -0.53 27.36 3.73
C GLY A 23 0.33 26.21 4.24
N ASN A 24 1.63 26.44 4.46
CA ASN A 24 2.66 25.42 4.75
C ASN A 24 2.55 24.77 6.16
N GLY A 25 1.34 24.58 6.69
CA GLY A 25 1.09 23.84 7.94
C GLY A 25 1.61 24.52 9.21
N ASP A 26 1.88 25.83 9.21
CA ASP A 26 2.48 26.56 10.33
C ASP A 26 1.49 27.34 11.21
N GLY A 27 0.18 27.10 11.08
CA GLY A 27 -0.86 27.72 11.90
C GLY A 27 -1.64 26.73 12.77
N SER A 28 -1.91 27.09 14.02
CA SER A 28 -2.88 26.39 14.87
C SER A 28 -4.30 26.90 14.56
N TRP A 29 -5.24 25.98 14.37
CA TRP A 29 -6.65 26.26 14.11
C TRP A 29 -7.51 25.66 15.21
N SER A 30 -8.61 26.33 15.56
CA SER A 30 -9.62 25.79 16.46
C SER A 30 -10.97 25.73 15.74
N LEU A 31 -11.68 24.62 15.94
CA LEU A 31 -13.06 24.46 15.49
C LEU A 31 -14.00 25.13 16.50
N THR A 32 -14.79 26.08 16.06
CA THR A 32 -15.85 26.69 16.86
C THR A 32 -17.05 25.73 16.98
N ALA A 33 -17.94 25.99 17.94
CA ALA A 33 -19.07 25.12 18.22
C ALA A 33 -20.10 25.02 17.06
N ASP A 34 -20.04 25.93 16.09
CA ASP A 34 -20.84 25.95 14.87
C ASP A 34 -20.11 25.37 13.64
N GLY A 35 -18.91 24.82 13.82
CA GLY A 35 -18.13 24.15 12.77
C GLY A 35 -17.28 25.09 11.91
N ALA A 36 -17.17 26.37 12.25
CA ALA A 36 -16.23 27.27 11.58
C ALA A 36 -14.79 27.03 12.08
N LEU A 37 -13.81 27.21 11.18
CA LEU A 37 -12.39 27.21 11.54
C LEU A 37 -11.94 28.63 11.81
N GLU A 38 -11.37 28.87 12.99
CA GLU A 38 -10.76 30.16 13.34
C GLU A 38 -9.25 29.98 13.62
N PRO A 39 -8.38 30.89 13.12
CA PRO A 39 -6.96 30.87 13.43
C PRO A 39 -6.75 31.29 14.90
N THR A 40 -5.95 30.51 15.64
CA THR A 40 -5.79 30.71 17.09
C THR A 40 -4.97 31.97 17.45
N ASP A 41 -4.29 32.58 16.49
CA ASP A 41 -3.40 33.74 16.69
C ASP A 41 -4.05 35.10 16.41
N GLY A 42 -5.34 35.12 16.04
CA GLY A 42 -6.11 36.35 15.85
C GLY A 42 -5.64 37.22 14.66
N GLN A 43 -4.83 36.69 13.74
CA GLN A 43 -4.52 37.38 12.50
C GLN A 43 -5.67 37.20 11.48
N PRO A 44 -6.19 38.28 10.88
CA PRO A 44 -7.21 38.17 9.85
C PRO A 44 -6.61 37.57 8.57
N VAL A 45 -7.01 36.34 8.24
CA VAL A 45 -6.67 35.71 6.96
C VAL A 45 -7.69 36.13 5.92
N THR A 46 -7.22 36.66 4.78
CA THR A 46 -8.09 36.94 3.64
C THR A 46 -8.34 35.62 2.91
N VAL A 47 -9.51 35.01 3.11
CA VAL A 47 -9.91 33.81 2.39
C VAL A 47 -10.24 34.22 0.94
N GLU A 48 -9.35 33.93 0.00
CA GLU A 48 -9.69 33.98 -1.42
C GLU A 48 -10.62 32.81 -1.75
N LYS A 49 -11.92 33.09 -1.63
CA LYS A 49 -13.04 32.44 -2.32
C LYS A 49 -13.04 30.90 -2.29
N ALA A 50 -13.73 30.34 -1.29
CA ALA A 50 -14.21 28.96 -1.34
C ALA A 50 -15.08 28.77 -2.61
N TYR A 51 -14.76 27.77 -3.42
CA TYR A 51 -15.63 27.34 -4.52
C TYR A 51 -16.83 26.59 -3.91
N THR A 52 -17.96 27.28 -3.78
CA THR A 52 -19.25 26.63 -3.53
C THR A 52 -19.84 26.18 -4.87
N GLU A 53 -19.71 24.90 -5.20
CA GLU A 53 -20.49 24.31 -6.30
C GLU A 53 -21.92 24.08 -5.81
N THR A 54 -22.80 25.04 -6.09
CA THR A 54 -24.24 24.93 -5.83
C THR A 54 -24.84 23.89 -6.79
N VAL A 55 -25.24 22.73 -6.27
CA VAL A 55 -26.06 21.77 -7.02
C VAL A 55 -27.44 22.41 -7.26
N PRO A 56 -27.90 22.58 -8.52
CA PRO A 56 -29.21 23.15 -8.78
C PRO A 56 -30.32 22.17 -8.37
N ASP A 57 -31.19 22.63 -7.49
CA ASP A 57 -32.39 21.94 -7.06
C ASP A 57 -33.53 22.30 -8.03
N GLU A 58 -33.74 21.50 -9.10
CA GLU A 58 -35.04 21.45 -9.79
C GLU A 58 -35.35 20.05 -10.34
N ALA A 59 -36.51 19.56 -9.91
CA ALA A 59 -37.14 18.34 -10.37
C ALA A 59 -37.55 18.43 -11.85
N SER A 60 -37.06 17.50 -12.68
CA SER A 60 -37.80 16.96 -13.82
C SER A 60 -37.19 15.65 -14.32
N ALA A 61 -38.08 14.70 -14.58
CA ALA A 61 -37.84 13.30 -14.83
C ALA A 61 -36.79 12.98 -15.91
N ILE A 62 -35.69 12.37 -15.48
CA ILE A 62 -34.92 11.39 -16.26
C ILE A 62 -34.67 10.23 -15.29
N PRO A 63 -34.96 8.96 -15.63
CA PRO A 63 -34.53 7.85 -14.79
C PRO A 63 -33.02 7.71 -14.94
N ASN A 64 -32.27 8.56 -14.23
CA ASN A 64 -30.85 8.35 -14.07
C ASN A 64 -30.69 7.11 -13.19
N ARG A 65 -30.49 5.97 -13.86
CA ARG A 65 -29.77 4.83 -13.30
C ARG A 65 -28.37 5.32 -12.93
N ASN A 66 -28.28 5.97 -11.77
CA ASN A 66 -27.01 6.18 -11.10
C ASN A 66 -26.54 4.81 -10.61
N TRP A 67 -25.87 4.09 -11.51
CA TRP A 67 -24.81 3.16 -11.16
C TRP A 67 -23.69 3.98 -10.53
N VAL A 68 -23.94 4.47 -9.30
CA VAL A 68 -22.81 4.74 -8.42
C VAL A 68 -22.33 3.34 -8.10
N ASP A 69 -21.22 2.96 -8.72
CA ASP A 69 -20.32 1.93 -8.21
C ASP A 69 -20.26 2.12 -6.71
N ARG A 70 -21.02 1.30 -5.99
CA ARG A 70 -20.94 1.24 -4.56
C ARG A 70 -19.68 0.41 -4.31
N GLN A 71 -18.52 0.98 -4.64
CA GLN A 71 -17.24 0.60 -4.09
C GLN A 71 -17.40 0.91 -2.61
N ILE A 72 -17.97 -0.04 -1.87
CA ILE A 72 -17.90 -0.03 -0.42
C ILE A 72 -16.41 0.05 -0.18
N ALA A 73 -15.93 1.21 0.27
CA ALA A 73 -14.58 1.39 0.74
C ALA A 73 -14.46 0.50 1.98
N SER A 74 -14.27 -0.81 1.75
CA SER A 74 -13.88 -1.73 2.78
C SER A 74 -12.51 -1.23 3.22
N THR A 75 -12.40 -0.90 4.50
CA THR A 75 -11.10 -0.68 5.09
C THR A 75 -10.29 -1.97 4.85
N PRO A 76 -9.12 -1.91 4.21
CA PRO A 76 -8.32 -3.09 3.93
C PRO A 76 -8.11 -3.91 5.21
N ASP A 77 -8.29 -5.23 5.14
CA ASP A 77 -7.93 -6.11 6.25
C ASP A 77 -6.41 -6.08 6.41
N VAL A 78 -5.92 -5.78 7.61
CA VAL A 78 -4.48 -5.85 7.90
C VAL A 78 -4.09 -7.32 8.00
N ILE A 79 -3.22 -7.77 7.09
CA ILE A 79 -2.64 -9.11 7.13
C ILE A 79 -1.59 -9.14 8.23
N ASP A 80 -0.64 -8.22 8.15
CA ASP A 80 0.38 -7.99 9.18
C ASP A 80 0.80 -6.52 9.19
N GLY A 81 0.97 -5.97 10.38
CA GLY A 81 1.49 -4.62 10.63
C GLY A 81 2.68 -4.63 11.59
N PHE A 82 3.21 -5.81 11.91
CA PHE A 82 4.38 -6.02 12.76
C PHE A 82 4.26 -5.55 14.20
N GLU A 83 3.06 -5.18 14.64
CA GLU A 83 2.77 -4.71 16.00
C GLU A 83 2.99 -5.81 17.08
N SER A 84 3.21 -7.07 16.67
CA SER A 84 3.64 -8.16 17.56
C SER A 84 5.10 -8.00 18.02
N GLY A 85 5.91 -7.21 17.30
CA GLY A 85 7.34 -7.04 17.56
C GLY A 85 8.20 -8.22 17.08
N THR A 86 7.63 -9.19 16.36
CA THR A 86 8.34 -10.42 15.94
C THR A 86 7.90 -10.90 14.57
N VAL A 87 8.65 -11.85 14.00
CA VAL A 87 8.32 -12.57 12.75
C VAL A 87 7.98 -14.05 13.00
N ALA A 88 7.39 -14.37 14.15
CA ALA A 88 7.18 -15.75 14.60
C ALA A 88 6.22 -16.55 13.71
N GLU A 89 5.35 -15.88 12.96
CA GLU A 89 4.38 -16.45 12.03
C GLU A 89 4.98 -16.77 10.65
N TYR A 90 6.25 -16.44 10.42
CA TYR A 90 6.93 -16.67 9.17
C TYR A 90 7.92 -17.83 9.26
N ASP A 91 8.10 -18.51 8.14
CA ASP A 91 9.18 -19.45 7.88
C ASP A 91 10.24 -18.80 6.99
N GLY A 92 11.47 -19.31 7.01
CA GLY A 92 12.59 -18.82 6.20
C GLY A 92 13.73 -18.33 7.06
N ASP A 93 14.45 -17.31 6.58
CA ASP A 93 15.56 -16.74 7.34
C ASP A 93 15.10 -15.63 8.25
N LEU A 94 14.55 -16.01 9.39
CA LEU A 94 14.11 -15.07 10.42
C LEU A 94 15.30 -14.31 11.06
N GLY A 95 16.52 -14.83 10.92
CA GLY A 95 17.72 -14.27 11.54
C GLY A 95 18.23 -13.01 10.86
N SER A 96 17.82 -12.75 9.62
CA SER A 96 18.18 -11.54 8.86
C SER A 96 17.20 -10.39 9.01
N PHE A 97 16.07 -10.59 9.69
CA PHE A 97 15.05 -9.56 9.85
C PHE A 97 14.96 -9.08 11.29
N ASP A 98 14.67 -7.80 11.43
CA ASP A 98 14.32 -7.18 12.70
C ASP A 98 13.00 -6.43 12.58
N VAL A 99 12.26 -6.44 13.67
CA VAL A 99 10.97 -5.76 13.80
C VAL A 99 11.07 -4.79 14.97
N ASN A 100 11.22 -3.52 14.64
CA ASN A 100 11.37 -2.45 15.63
C ASN A 100 10.79 -1.12 15.12
N SER A 101 10.77 -0.13 16.01
CA SER A 101 10.26 1.22 15.73
C SER A 101 11.36 2.27 15.50
N ASP A 102 12.61 1.84 15.36
CA ASP A 102 13.76 2.75 15.24
C ASP A 102 13.77 3.46 13.87
N ASP A 103 14.69 4.41 13.68
CA ASP A 103 15.00 4.99 12.37
C ASP A 103 15.36 3.87 11.34
N PRO A 104 15.20 4.10 10.02
CA PRO A 104 14.96 5.38 9.34
C PRO A 104 13.51 5.86 9.35
N VAL A 105 12.60 5.12 10.00
CA VAL A 105 11.19 5.49 10.03
C VAL A 105 10.82 6.07 11.39
N SER A 106 10.98 7.37 11.54
CA SER A 106 10.56 8.10 12.72
C SER A 106 9.02 8.18 12.77
N GLY A 107 8.39 7.39 13.64
CA GLY A 107 6.93 7.40 13.78
C GLY A 107 6.33 6.52 14.87
N GLY A 108 7.15 5.71 15.56
CA GLY A 108 6.71 4.89 16.69
C GLY A 108 5.92 3.61 16.33
N HIS A 109 5.80 3.28 15.04
CA HIS A 109 5.21 2.03 14.57
C HIS A 109 6.29 0.97 14.32
N PHE A 110 5.97 -0.30 14.58
CA PHE A 110 6.83 -1.41 14.23
C PHE A 110 6.89 -1.60 12.71
N SER A 111 8.06 -1.96 12.21
CA SER A 111 8.30 -2.20 10.79
C SER A 111 9.34 -3.29 10.61
N LEU A 112 9.25 -4.01 9.50
CA LEU A 112 10.19 -5.06 9.13
C LEU A 112 11.38 -4.46 8.38
N LYS A 113 12.57 -4.77 8.87
CA LYS A 113 13.84 -4.28 8.36
C LYS A 113 14.80 -5.44 8.11
N LEU A 114 15.64 -5.29 7.09
CA LEU A 114 16.81 -6.16 6.94
C LEU A 114 17.93 -5.72 7.87
N LEU A 115 18.54 -6.69 8.57
CA LEU A 115 19.70 -6.46 9.41
C LEU A 115 20.94 -6.10 8.57
N PRO A 116 21.84 -5.24 9.07
CA PRO A 116 23.06 -4.85 8.37
C PRO A 116 23.98 -6.02 7.97
N ASP A 117 23.99 -7.11 8.75
CA ASP A 117 24.92 -8.24 8.52
C ASP A 117 24.27 -9.39 7.74
N ALA A 118 23.08 -9.19 7.16
CA ALA A 118 22.43 -10.17 6.31
C ALA A 118 23.18 -10.30 4.97
N ASP A 119 23.95 -11.37 4.82
CA ASP A 119 24.96 -11.50 3.76
C ASP A 119 24.36 -11.64 2.34
N VAL A 120 23.20 -12.29 2.14
CA VAL A 120 22.62 -12.49 0.80
C VAL A 120 21.11 -12.78 0.87
N ALA A 121 20.31 -12.01 0.14
CA ALA A 121 18.97 -12.33 -0.37
C ALA A 121 18.14 -13.32 0.47
N ASP A 122 17.59 -12.86 1.59
CA ASP A 122 16.74 -13.72 2.39
C ASP A 122 15.27 -13.36 2.37
N ARG A 123 14.48 -14.42 2.53
CA ARG A 123 13.04 -14.42 2.31
C ARG A 123 12.37 -14.99 3.54
N ILE A 124 11.22 -14.44 3.85
CA ILE A 124 10.33 -14.98 4.86
C ILE A 124 8.94 -15.12 4.26
N VAL A 125 8.29 -16.24 4.52
CA VAL A 125 6.95 -16.55 4.00
C VAL A 125 6.11 -17.07 5.13
N SER A 126 4.89 -16.54 5.27
CA SER A 126 3.88 -17.07 6.14
C SER A 126 2.78 -17.71 5.31
N THR A 127 2.45 -18.96 5.62
CA THR A 127 1.29 -19.67 5.07
C THR A 127 0.20 -19.91 6.13
N THR A 128 0.51 -19.69 7.41
CA THR A 128 -0.41 -19.83 8.55
C THR A 128 0.06 -18.96 9.73
N GLY A 129 -0.87 -18.48 10.57
CA GLY A 129 -0.54 -17.72 11.80
C GLY A 129 -0.93 -16.24 11.75
N LEU A 130 -0.82 -15.59 10.59
CA LEU A 130 -1.32 -14.23 10.36
C LEU A 130 -2.85 -14.11 10.40
N ASN A 131 -3.35 -12.88 10.55
CA ASN A 131 -4.77 -12.54 10.67
C ASN A 131 -5.59 -12.86 9.42
N ALA A 132 -4.94 -12.83 8.26
CA ALA A 132 -5.57 -12.99 6.96
C ALA A 132 -4.57 -13.46 5.91
N TYR A 133 -5.07 -14.14 4.89
CA TYR A 133 -4.32 -14.52 3.69
C TYR A 133 -5.12 -14.09 2.45
N PRO A 134 -4.48 -13.48 1.44
CA PRO A 134 -5.15 -13.09 0.20
C PRO A 134 -5.34 -14.31 -0.71
N PRO A 135 -6.59 -14.75 -0.99
CA PRO A 135 -6.82 -15.67 -2.09
C PRO A 135 -6.58 -14.99 -3.44
N ARG A 136 -6.42 -15.79 -4.50
CA ARG A 136 -6.54 -15.30 -5.88
C ARG A 136 -7.88 -14.57 -6.07
N GLY A 137 -7.91 -13.50 -6.86
CA GLY A 137 -8.97 -12.50 -6.95
C GLY A 137 -8.90 -11.37 -5.91
N SER A 138 -7.81 -11.27 -5.14
CA SER A 138 -7.62 -10.21 -4.14
C SER A 138 -6.63 -9.15 -4.60
N THR A 139 -6.79 -7.94 -4.07
CA THR A 139 -5.72 -6.93 -4.11
C THR A 139 -4.93 -6.97 -2.81
N ILE A 140 -3.60 -7.00 -2.93
CA ILE A 140 -2.64 -6.90 -1.83
C ILE A 140 -2.00 -5.51 -1.88
N LEU A 141 -1.92 -4.85 -0.75
CA LEU A 141 -1.25 -3.56 -0.60
C LEU A 141 -0.12 -3.69 0.42
N ALA A 142 1.09 -3.26 0.04
CA ALA A 142 2.22 -3.17 0.96
C ALA A 142 2.77 -1.74 1.00
N ASP A 143 2.98 -1.21 2.20
CA ASP A 143 3.60 0.10 2.38
C ASP A 143 5.10 -0.10 2.56
N VAL A 144 5.89 0.46 1.64
CA VAL A 144 7.34 0.24 1.55
C VAL A 144 8.05 1.58 1.58
N GLU A 145 9.07 1.72 2.41
CA GLU A 145 9.93 2.89 2.43
C GLU A 145 11.31 2.57 1.87
N MET A 146 11.64 3.23 0.77
CA MET A 146 12.91 3.13 0.07
C MET A 146 13.87 4.14 0.67
N VAL A 147 14.77 3.68 1.54
CA VAL A 147 15.73 4.54 2.27
C VAL A 147 16.84 5.00 1.34
N ASN A 148 17.31 4.09 0.49
CA ASN A 148 18.25 4.34 -0.58
C ASN A 148 17.82 3.53 -1.80
N VAL A 149 17.98 4.11 -2.98
CA VAL A 149 17.70 3.46 -4.26
C VAL A 149 19.02 3.34 -5.00
N ASP A 150 19.65 2.17 -4.90
CA ASP A 150 20.89 1.85 -5.62
C ASP A 150 20.83 0.47 -6.28
N GLN A 151 21.87 0.14 -7.05
CA GLN A 151 21.93 -1.07 -7.87
C GLN A 151 21.78 -2.40 -7.10
N ASN A 152 21.94 -2.40 -5.78
CA ASN A 152 21.90 -3.61 -4.95
C ASN A 152 20.55 -3.82 -4.26
N VAL A 153 19.66 -2.84 -4.33
CA VAL A 153 18.39 -2.83 -3.61
C VAL A 153 17.34 -3.67 -4.33
N ARG A 154 16.82 -4.69 -3.65
CA ARG A 154 15.84 -5.63 -4.21
C ARG A 154 14.72 -6.02 -3.22
N PRO A 155 13.94 -5.06 -2.69
CA PRO A 155 12.74 -5.40 -1.91
C PRO A 155 11.72 -6.11 -2.80
N GLY A 156 10.97 -7.02 -2.20
CA GLY A 156 9.98 -7.85 -2.87
C GLY A 156 8.84 -8.20 -1.93
N LEU A 157 7.63 -8.17 -2.46
CA LEU A 157 6.43 -8.71 -1.84
C LEU A 157 6.21 -10.12 -2.40
N ILE A 158 6.14 -11.11 -1.51
CA ILE A 158 5.80 -12.49 -1.86
C ILE A 158 4.30 -12.68 -1.69
N PHE A 159 3.67 -13.34 -2.66
CA PHE A 159 2.25 -13.65 -2.66
C PHE A 159 1.99 -14.94 -3.44
N GLY A 160 0.76 -15.48 -3.34
CA GLY A 160 0.42 -16.75 -3.97
C GLY A 160 1.19 -17.93 -3.38
N ALA A 161 1.73 -17.80 -2.16
CA ALA A 161 2.77 -18.71 -1.70
C ALA A 161 2.19 -20.02 -1.16
N GLU A 162 2.84 -21.11 -1.56
CA GLU A 162 2.66 -22.46 -1.01
C GLU A 162 3.84 -22.87 -0.11
N GLY A 163 4.80 -21.96 0.06
CA GLY A 163 5.99 -22.10 0.89
C GLY A 163 7.16 -21.27 0.35
N LEU A 164 8.36 -21.55 0.88
CA LEU A 164 9.58 -20.82 0.51
C LEU A 164 10.04 -21.06 -0.94
N GLU A 165 9.64 -22.17 -1.55
CA GLU A 165 10.15 -22.59 -2.86
C GLU A 165 9.11 -22.49 -3.99
N ASN A 166 7.86 -22.13 -3.66
CA ASN A 166 6.73 -22.04 -4.59
C ASN A 166 5.91 -20.78 -4.27
N HIS A 167 6.15 -19.69 -5.02
CA HIS A 167 5.45 -18.42 -4.86
C HIS A 167 5.72 -17.45 -6.02
N TYR A 168 4.92 -16.38 -6.10
CA TYR A 168 5.25 -15.21 -6.91
C TYR A 168 5.99 -14.16 -6.08
N THR A 169 6.72 -13.28 -6.75
CA THR A 169 7.29 -12.08 -6.12
C THR A 169 7.11 -10.88 -7.03
N ALA A 170 6.49 -9.83 -6.49
CA ALA A 170 6.48 -8.49 -7.06
C ALA A 170 7.63 -7.71 -6.42
N ARG A 171 8.58 -7.22 -7.20
CA ARG A 171 9.79 -6.59 -6.64
C ARG A 171 10.28 -5.40 -7.43
N TYR A 172 11.09 -4.58 -6.77
CA TYR A 172 12.01 -3.66 -7.43
C TYR A 172 13.38 -4.33 -7.60
N GLN A 173 14.06 -4.05 -8.72
CA GLN A 173 15.40 -4.52 -9.02
C GLN A 173 16.29 -3.32 -9.34
N GLY A 174 17.05 -2.86 -8.35
CA GLY A 174 17.85 -1.64 -8.47
C GLY A 174 18.91 -1.68 -9.56
N GLN A 175 19.48 -2.86 -9.86
CA GLN A 175 20.55 -2.97 -10.87
C GLN A 175 20.08 -2.58 -12.28
N ALA A 176 18.83 -2.89 -12.60
CA ALA A 176 18.22 -2.64 -13.90
C ALA A 176 17.20 -1.49 -13.86
N SER A 177 16.99 -0.89 -12.69
CA SER A 177 15.94 0.12 -12.44
C SER A 177 14.59 -0.32 -12.99
N GLU A 178 14.13 -1.49 -12.56
CA GLU A 178 12.89 -2.09 -13.04
C GLU A 178 12.04 -2.61 -11.89
N ILE A 179 10.72 -2.58 -12.05
CA ILE A 179 9.81 -3.42 -11.30
C ILE A 179 9.60 -4.74 -12.05
N GLN A 180 9.40 -5.83 -11.33
CA GLN A 180 9.27 -7.18 -11.90
C GLN A 180 8.15 -7.93 -11.21
N ILE A 181 7.46 -8.74 -11.99
CA ILE A 181 6.77 -9.92 -11.48
C ILE A 181 7.63 -11.11 -11.88
N GLY A 182 7.93 -11.97 -10.92
CA GLY A 182 8.56 -13.25 -11.22
C GLY A 182 7.99 -14.36 -10.37
N ILE A 183 8.42 -15.56 -10.72
CA ILE A 183 7.96 -16.81 -10.16
C ILE A 183 9.14 -17.53 -9.53
N ARG A 184 8.87 -18.14 -8.38
CA ARG A 184 9.75 -19.13 -7.77
C ARG A 184 9.05 -20.47 -7.82
N GLU A 185 9.56 -21.40 -8.60
CA GLU A 185 9.02 -22.76 -8.73
C GLU A 185 10.11 -23.79 -8.41
N GLY A 186 9.87 -24.64 -7.42
CA GLY A 186 10.86 -25.60 -6.93
C GLY A 186 12.19 -24.95 -6.50
N GLY A 187 12.14 -23.69 -6.07
CA GLY A 187 13.31 -22.90 -5.67
C GLY A 187 14.14 -22.30 -6.78
N THR A 188 13.70 -22.43 -8.03
CA THR A 188 14.27 -21.69 -9.17
C THR A 188 13.52 -20.39 -9.33
N TRP A 189 14.22 -19.28 -9.54
CA TRP A 189 13.60 -17.97 -9.78
C TRP A 189 13.69 -17.61 -11.26
N ASP A 190 12.55 -17.23 -11.82
CA ASP A 190 12.43 -16.70 -13.17
C ASP A 190 11.63 -15.40 -13.16
N VAL A 191 11.99 -14.46 -14.04
CA VAL A 191 11.23 -13.23 -14.25
C VAL A 191 10.16 -13.51 -15.29
N LEU A 192 8.91 -13.23 -14.96
CA LEU A 192 7.77 -13.39 -15.87
C LEU A 192 7.63 -12.16 -16.75
N ASP A 193 7.66 -10.97 -16.14
CA ASP A 193 7.68 -9.70 -16.86
C ASP A 193 8.35 -8.58 -16.05
N SER A 194 8.77 -7.51 -16.72
CA SER A 194 9.36 -6.33 -16.08
C SER A 194 9.08 -5.03 -16.82
N ALA A 195 9.16 -3.92 -16.08
CA ALA A 195 9.04 -2.57 -16.62
C ALA A 195 10.07 -1.65 -15.99
N SER A 196 10.74 -0.84 -16.81
CA SER A 196 11.67 0.18 -16.33
C SER A 196 10.95 1.28 -15.56
N ILE A 197 11.55 1.73 -14.47
CA ILE A 197 11.04 2.79 -13.62
C ILE A 197 12.19 3.67 -13.11
N ASP A 198 11.93 4.96 -12.95
CA ASP A 198 12.81 5.86 -12.20
C ASP A 198 12.28 6.03 -10.77
N LEU A 199 12.68 5.11 -9.90
CA LEU A 199 12.21 5.07 -8.53
C LEU A 199 13.03 6.02 -7.65
N SER A 200 12.34 6.85 -6.88
CA SER A 200 12.97 7.73 -5.89
C SER A 200 12.94 7.16 -4.48
N SER A 201 13.86 7.61 -3.62
CA SER A 201 13.80 7.33 -2.18
C SER A 201 12.52 7.94 -1.57
N GLY A 202 11.99 7.30 -0.54
CA GLY A 202 10.79 7.70 0.16
C GLY A 202 9.79 6.56 0.28
N ARG A 203 8.60 6.88 0.81
CA ARG A 203 7.54 5.90 1.01
C ARG A 203 6.68 5.74 -0.24
N HIS A 204 6.35 4.49 -0.52
CA HIS A 204 5.59 4.02 -1.67
C HIS A 204 4.52 3.02 -1.23
N THR A 205 3.45 2.92 -2.00
CA THR A 205 2.46 1.84 -1.89
C THR A 205 2.65 0.88 -3.04
N TRP A 206 2.87 -0.38 -2.72
CA TRP A 206 2.96 -1.47 -3.67
C TRP A 206 1.60 -2.14 -3.73
N ARG A 207 0.99 -2.17 -4.91
CA ARG A 207 -0.31 -2.81 -5.15
C ARG A 207 -0.11 -4.00 -6.06
N VAL A 208 -0.51 -5.17 -5.58
CA VAL A 208 -0.60 -6.38 -6.40
C VAL A 208 -2.06 -6.75 -6.55
N ASP A 209 -2.60 -6.67 -7.76
CA ASP A 209 -3.87 -7.31 -8.08
C ASP A 209 -3.56 -8.75 -8.49
N PHE A 210 -3.87 -9.69 -7.61
CA PHE A 210 -3.63 -11.12 -7.79
C PHE A 210 -4.89 -11.77 -8.37
N ASP A 211 -5.28 -11.34 -9.58
CA ASP A 211 -6.49 -11.82 -10.26
C ASP A 211 -6.22 -13.10 -11.06
N ASP A 212 -7.25 -13.59 -11.76
CA ASP A 212 -7.21 -14.80 -12.56
C ASP A 212 -7.54 -14.48 -14.04
N PRO A 213 -6.64 -14.74 -15.01
CA PRO A 213 -5.25 -15.20 -14.87
C PRO A 213 -4.26 -14.07 -14.57
N THR A 214 -4.70 -12.82 -14.62
CA THR A 214 -3.81 -11.66 -14.70
C THR A 214 -3.29 -11.24 -13.34
N ILE A 215 -1.98 -11.15 -13.23
CA ILE A 215 -1.28 -10.57 -12.08
C ILE A 215 -0.78 -9.19 -12.49
N ARG A 216 -1.17 -8.16 -11.75
CA ARG A 216 -0.73 -6.77 -11.97
C ARG A 216 0.03 -6.26 -10.76
N PHE A 217 1.21 -5.70 -10.97
CA PHE A 217 1.97 -5.01 -9.94
C PHE A 217 2.11 -3.53 -10.30
N GLU A 218 1.64 -2.66 -9.40
CA GLU A 218 1.80 -1.22 -9.48
C GLU A 218 2.62 -0.71 -8.30
N LEU A 219 3.49 0.25 -8.62
CA LEU A 219 4.15 1.09 -7.63
C LEU A 219 3.52 2.47 -7.65
N ARG A 220 3.09 2.95 -6.48
CA ARG A 220 2.43 4.24 -6.29
C ARG A 220 3.18 5.10 -5.29
N ASN A 221 3.27 6.40 -5.57
CA ASN A 221 3.86 7.36 -4.65
C ASN A 221 2.91 7.70 -3.48
N LEU A 222 3.35 8.60 -2.60
CA LEU A 222 2.58 9.04 -1.42
C LEU A 222 1.24 9.72 -1.73
N VAL A 223 1.09 10.33 -2.90
CA VAL A 223 -0.18 10.96 -3.32
C VAL A 223 -1.10 9.99 -4.06
N GLY A 224 -0.65 8.76 -4.29
CA GLY A 224 -1.40 7.67 -4.91
C GLY A 224 -1.23 7.57 -6.43
N ASP A 225 -0.41 8.42 -7.04
CA ASP A 225 -0.13 8.36 -8.48
C ASP A 225 0.70 7.11 -8.80
N VAL A 226 0.41 6.49 -9.94
CA VAL A 226 1.15 5.32 -10.44
C VAL A 226 2.48 5.78 -11.03
N GLU A 227 3.59 5.27 -10.50
CA GLU A 227 4.94 5.52 -11.00
C GLU A 227 5.44 4.40 -11.92
N GLY A 228 4.94 3.18 -11.73
CA GLY A 228 5.25 2.04 -12.58
C GLY A 228 4.20 0.95 -12.51
N ILE A 229 4.08 0.20 -13.60
CA ILE A 229 3.15 -0.92 -13.75
C ILE A 229 3.80 -2.05 -14.56
N VAL A 230 3.52 -3.29 -14.16
CA VAL A 230 3.82 -4.51 -14.92
C VAL A 230 2.64 -5.48 -14.78
N GLU A 231 2.31 -6.20 -15.85
CA GLU A 231 1.18 -7.12 -15.92
C GLU A 231 1.59 -8.42 -16.61
N VAL A 232 1.19 -9.56 -16.07
CA VAL A 232 1.44 -10.87 -16.69
C VAL A 232 0.30 -11.83 -16.40
N ASP A 233 -0.03 -12.69 -17.36
CA ASP A 233 -0.97 -13.78 -17.16
C ASP A 233 -0.23 -15.04 -16.67
N ASP A 234 -0.55 -15.53 -15.47
CA ASP A 234 0.00 -16.76 -14.91
C ASP A 234 -0.94 -17.37 -13.86
N GLU A 235 -1.15 -18.69 -13.94
CA GLU A 235 -2.06 -19.46 -13.07
C GLU A 235 -1.32 -20.53 -12.25
N THR A 236 0.01 -20.53 -12.25
CA THR A 236 0.83 -21.60 -11.64
C THR A 236 0.55 -21.82 -10.15
N PHE A 237 0.40 -20.74 -9.38
CA PHE A 237 0.09 -20.85 -7.94
C PHE A 237 -1.29 -20.28 -7.60
N GLU A 238 -2.01 -21.07 -6.81
CA GLU A 238 -3.28 -20.70 -6.16
C GLU A 238 -3.12 -20.52 -4.64
N GLY A 239 -1.90 -20.71 -4.11
CA GLY A 239 -1.57 -20.55 -2.70
C GLY A 239 -2.00 -19.20 -2.15
N HIS A 240 -2.14 -19.11 -0.83
CA HIS A 240 -2.59 -17.88 -0.17
C HIS A 240 -1.52 -17.26 0.72
N GLY A 241 -0.34 -17.89 0.83
CA GLY A 241 0.74 -17.38 1.65
C GLY A 241 1.26 -16.05 1.13
N VAL A 242 1.80 -15.26 2.05
CA VAL A 242 2.41 -13.96 1.79
C VAL A 242 3.77 -13.89 2.46
N GLY A 243 4.59 -12.96 2.04
CA GLY A 243 5.90 -12.80 2.65
C GLY A 243 6.67 -11.62 2.09
N TYR A 244 7.95 -11.61 2.44
CA TYR A 244 8.85 -10.54 2.06
C TYR A 244 10.14 -11.14 1.54
N TYR A 245 10.71 -10.43 0.59
CA TYR A 245 12.05 -10.64 0.07
C TYR A 245 12.79 -9.32 0.21
N ILE A 246 13.96 -9.30 0.83
CA ILE A 246 14.82 -8.11 0.82
C ILE A 246 16.21 -8.55 0.39
N GLY A 247 16.50 -8.39 -0.90
CA GLY A 247 17.85 -8.55 -1.41
C GLY A 247 18.67 -7.28 -1.23
N SER A 248 19.82 -7.40 -0.58
CA SER A 248 20.92 -6.44 -0.64
C SER A 248 22.24 -7.20 -0.64
N SER A 249 23.25 -6.72 -1.37
CA SER A 249 24.64 -7.21 -1.32
C SER A 249 25.53 -6.34 -0.42
N ILE A 250 24.95 -5.30 0.21
CA ILE A 250 25.65 -4.34 1.07
C ILE A 250 24.82 -4.06 2.33
N SER A 251 25.51 -3.95 3.46
CA SER A 251 25.05 -3.91 4.84
C SER A 251 24.16 -2.74 5.30
N TYR A 252 23.17 -2.32 4.50
CA TYR A 252 22.28 -1.21 4.87
C TYR A 252 20.81 -1.58 4.71
N THR A 253 19.98 -1.07 5.62
CA THR A 253 18.51 -1.12 5.53
C THR A 253 18.07 -0.25 4.36
N ASN A 254 18.03 -0.81 3.16
CA ASN A 254 17.73 -0.07 1.94
C ASN A 254 16.22 0.03 1.67
N ALA A 255 15.42 -0.88 2.25
CA ALA A 255 13.97 -0.86 2.20
C ALA A 255 13.38 -1.32 3.54
N VAL A 256 12.24 -0.73 3.92
CA VAL A 256 11.49 -1.04 5.14
C VAL A 256 10.04 -1.33 4.79
N PHE A 257 9.50 -2.45 5.26
CA PHE A 257 8.08 -2.78 5.09
C PHE A 257 7.29 -2.42 6.35
N HIS A 258 6.23 -1.63 6.18
CA HIS A 258 5.40 -1.14 7.28
C HIS A 258 4.21 -2.05 7.57
N ARG A 259 3.56 -2.50 6.51
CA ARG A 259 2.28 -3.20 6.61
C ARG A 259 1.96 -3.91 5.31
N ILE A 260 1.37 -5.10 5.41
CA ILE A 260 0.61 -5.72 4.33
C ILE A 260 -0.87 -5.69 4.67
N ARG A 261 -1.68 -5.33 3.68
CA ARG A 261 -3.13 -5.29 3.74
C ARG A 261 -3.71 -6.05 2.56
N ARG A 262 -4.91 -6.59 2.71
CA ARG A 262 -5.72 -7.06 1.58
C ARG A 262 -6.99 -6.23 1.45
N LEU A 263 -7.38 -5.96 0.22
CA LEU A 263 -8.74 -5.57 -0.10
C LEU A 263 -9.48 -6.85 -0.53
N SER A 264 -10.50 -7.22 0.23
CA SER A 264 -11.38 -8.32 -0.16
C SER A 264 -12.08 -7.96 -1.48
N GLN A 265 -12.11 -8.95 -2.38
CA GLN A 265 -12.69 -9.01 -3.72
C GLN A 265 -13.49 -7.79 -4.21
N LYS A 266 -13.16 -7.34 -5.43
CA LYS A 266 -14.04 -6.49 -6.25
C LYS A 266 -15.43 -7.12 -6.22
N LEU A 267 -16.43 -6.42 -5.67
CA LEU A 267 -17.83 -6.80 -5.85
C LEU A 267 -18.07 -6.76 -7.36
N ASP A 268 -18.17 -7.92 -7.98
CA ASP A 268 -18.50 -8.08 -9.37
C ASP A 268 -19.87 -7.41 -9.58
N THR A 269 -19.88 -6.24 -10.23
CA THR A 269 -21.10 -5.46 -10.46
C THR A 269 -21.90 -5.97 -11.65
N ASP A 270 -21.70 -7.23 -12.04
CA ASP A 270 -22.56 -7.97 -12.97
C ASP A 270 -23.92 -8.30 -12.32
N TYR A 271 -24.65 -7.25 -11.95
CA TYR A 271 -26.10 -7.31 -11.87
C TYR A 271 -26.64 -7.34 -13.29
N ASP A 272 -26.72 -8.55 -13.85
CA ASP A 272 -27.37 -8.81 -15.12
C ASP A 272 -28.84 -8.43 -14.97
N GLY A 273 -29.16 -7.22 -15.45
CA GLY A 273 -30.49 -6.63 -15.43
C GLY A 273 -31.44 -7.34 -16.39
N GLY A 274 -31.64 -8.64 -16.20
CA GLY A 274 -32.63 -9.50 -16.85
C GLY A 274 -34.06 -9.13 -16.45
N GLY A 275 -34.45 -7.89 -16.72
CA GLY A 275 -35.83 -7.45 -16.74
C GLY A 275 -36.51 -8.02 -17.98
N GLY A 276 -37.01 -9.25 -17.85
CA GLY A 276 -37.98 -9.78 -18.79
C GLY A 276 -39.23 -8.90 -18.83
N ALA A 277 -39.54 -8.37 -20.01
CA ALA A 277 -40.87 -7.86 -20.33
C ALA A 277 -41.52 -8.82 -21.33
N ARG A 278 -42.57 -9.50 -20.87
CA ARG A 278 -43.69 -9.99 -21.69
C ARG A 278 -44.79 -8.95 -21.66
#